data_AF-A0A356FZZ6-F1
#
_entry.id   AF-A0A356FZZ6-F1
#
_cell.length_a   1.000
_cell.length_b   1.000
_cell.length_c   1.000
_cell.angle_alpha   90.00
_cell.angle_beta   90.00
_cell.angle_gamma   90.00
#
_symmetry.space_group_name_H-M   'P 1'
#
loop_
_entity.id
_entity.type
_entity.pdbx_description
1 polymer ?
#
loop_
_entity_poly.entity_id
_entity_poly.type
_entity_poly.pdbx_seq_one_letter_code
_entity_poly.pdbx_strand_id
1 'polypeptide(L)'
;MLINLTERTPIAVWQNQGVYKPIDSDGQIIETTVRKLNGLPLILGVEAPEKTPELLAFLAQEPELLRRVKAGIRIGKRRWNVILDDLDNGITVRLPESDPASEWGRLARLNKTQGLLDREISMVDLRQPDKLIVHLKEYKKSKKKTVPKPDLALEESL
;
A
#
# COMPACT_ATOMS: atom_id res chain seq x y z
N MET A 1 -12.87 22.03 -38.87
CA MET A 1 -12.22 20.90 -38.16
C MET A 1 -12.65 21.00 -36.70
N LEU A 2 -13.42 20.03 -36.20
CA LEU A 2 -13.81 19.96 -34.79
C LEU A 2 -12.81 19.04 -34.09
N ILE A 3 -12.02 19.60 -33.17
CA ILE A 3 -11.16 18.82 -32.28
C ILE A 3 -11.98 18.59 -31.02
N ASN A 4 -12.51 17.38 -30.83
CA ASN A 4 -13.13 16.99 -29.55
C ASN A 4 -12.00 16.62 -28.58
N LEU A 5 -11.69 17.52 -27.66
CA LEU A 5 -10.86 17.21 -26.49
C LEU A 5 -11.77 16.63 -25.40
N THR A 6 -11.73 15.32 -25.22
CA THR A 6 -12.40 14.69 -24.07
C THR A 6 -11.46 14.79 -22.87
N GLU A 7 -11.75 15.69 -21.92
CA GLU A 7 -11.03 15.73 -20.65
C GLU A 7 -11.24 14.43 -19.88
N ARG A 8 -10.16 13.67 -19.66
CA ARG A 8 -10.17 12.45 -18.84
C ARG A 8 -9.82 12.81 -17.41
N THR A 9 -10.67 12.41 -16.46
CA THR A 9 -10.44 12.64 -15.02
C THR A 9 -9.64 11.47 -14.44
N PRO A 10 -8.44 11.72 -13.86
CA PRO A 10 -7.63 10.66 -13.28
C PRO A 10 -8.21 10.21 -11.93
N ILE A 11 -8.26 8.88 -11.72
CA ILE A 11 -8.70 8.25 -10.46
C ILE A 11 -7.55 7.63 -9.66
N ALA A 12 -6.40 7.41 -10.33
CA ALA A 12 -5.21 6.83 -9.72
C ALA A 12 -3.95 7.22 -10.51
N VAL A 13 -2.78 6.89 -9.96
CA VAL A 13 -1.49 7.05 -10.63
C VAL A 13 -0.81 5.71 -10.75
N TRP A 14 -0.53 5.24 -11.96
CA TRP A 14 0.32 4.09 -12.16
C TRP A 14 1.79 4.49 -12.08
N GLN A 15 2.57 3.76 -11.29
CA GLN A 15 4.03 3.85 -11.31
C GLN A 15 4.60 2.59 -11.91
N ASN A 16 5.43 2.78 -12.93
CA ASN A 16 6.18 1.72 -13.58
C ASN A 16 7.58 2.22 -13.93
N GLN A 17 8.62 1.51 -13.47
CA GLN A 17 10.03 1.83 -13.77
C GLN A 17 10.43 3.29 -13.52
N GLY A 18 9.89 3.90 -12.46
CA GLY A 18 10.19 5.29 -12.10
C GLY A 18 9.30 6.33 -12.80
N VAL A 19 8.48 5.92 -13.76
CA VAL A 19 7.57 6.79 -14.50
C VAL A 19 6.17 6.72 -13.90
N TYR A 20 5.55 7.89 -13.70
CA TYR A 20 4.20 8.02 -13.16
C TYR A 20 3.25 8.46 -14.26
N LYS A 21 2.25 7.62 -14.56
CA LYS A 21 1.22 7.89 -15.56
C LYS A 21 -0.17 7.86 -14.90
N PRO A 22 -1.04 8.86 -15.14
CA PRO A 22 -2.40 8.84 -14.59
C PRO A 22 -3.25 7.72 -15.21
N ILE A 23 -4.18 7.19 -14.43
CA ILE A 23 -5.19 6.20 -14.86
C ILE A 23 -6.57 6.85 -14.73
N ASP A 24 -7.42 6.71 -15.75
CA ASP A 24 -8.81 7.18 -15.73
C ASP A 24 -9.81 6.14 -15.20
N SER A 25 -11.10 6.51 -15.18
CA SER A 25 -12.19 5.66 -14.72
C SER A 25 -12.36 4.34 -15.48
N ASP A 26 -11.89 4.28 -16.72
CA ASP A 26 -11.99 3.09 -17.57
C ASP A 26 -10.76 2.18 -17.41
N GLY A 27 -9.81 2.56 -16.54
CA GLY A 27 -8.55 1.84 -16.35
C GLY A 27 -7.53 2.12 -17.45
N GLN A 28 -7.78 3.11 -18.31
CA GLN A 28 -6.87 3.48 -19.38
C GLN A 28 -5.80 4.43 -18.86
N ILE A 29 -4.60 4.26 -19.41
CA ILE A 29 -3.47 5.14 -19.13
C ILE A 29 -3.65 6.43 -19.92
N ILE A 30 -3.61 7.57 -19.23
CA ILE A 30 -3.57 8.88 -19.88
C ILE A 30 -2.12 9.09 -20.32
N GLU A 31 -1.89 9.36 -21.62
CA GLU A 31 -0.55 9.56 -22.21
C GLU A 31 0.07 10.91 -21.82
N THR A 32 0.32 11.07 -20.52
CA THR A 32 1.03 12.18 -19.91
C THR A 32 1.86 11.67 -18.73
N THR A 33 2.97 12.34 -18.44
CA THR A 33 3.79 12.03 -17.27
C THR A 33 3.55 13.09 -16.21
N VAL A 34 3.34 12.65 -14.98
CA VAL A 34 3.14 13.54 -13.83
C VAL A 34 4.26 13.36 -12.82
N ARG A 35 4.62 14.41 -12.09
CA ARG A 35 5.56 14.26 -10.96
C ARG A 35 4.88 13.78 -9.68
N LYS A 36 3.61 14.18 -9.50
CA LYS A 36 2.77 13.82 -8.35
C LYS A 36 1.32 14.20 -8.68
N LEU A 37 0.36 13.33 -8.37
CA LEU A 37 -1.05 13.72 -8.24
C LEU A 37 -1.40 13.65 -6.76
N ASN A 38 -1.80 14.79 -6.20
CA ASN A 38 -2.17 14.88 -4.80
C ASN A 38 -3.53 14.18 -4.60
N GLY A 39 -3.64 13.38 -3.54
CA GLY A 39 -4.90 12.74 -3.15
C GLY A 39 -5.29 11.49 -3.94
N LEU A 40 -4.58 11.14 -5.02
CA LEU A 40 -4.84 9.92 -5.76
C LEU A 40 -3.99 8.74 -5.23
N PRO A 41 -4.56 7.53 -5.16
CA PRO A 41 -3.81 6.34 -4.78
C PRO A 41 -2.77 5.98 -5.86
N LEU A 42 -1.63 5.48 -5.39
CA LEU A 42 -0.57 4.95 -6.24
C LEU A 42 -0.87 3.50 -6.62
N ILE A 43 -0.72 3.14 -7.87
CA ILE A 43 -0.92 1.79 -8.39
C ILE A 43 0.42 1.26 -8.89
N LEU A 44 0.78 0.07 -8.46
CA LEU A 44 2.02 -0.60 -8.87
C LEU A 44 1.72 -2.01 -9.39
N GLY A 45 2.63 -2.50 -10.23
CA GLY A 45 2.59 -3.86 -10.76
C GLY A 45 2.19 -3.93 -12.23
N VAL A 46 2.45 -5.10 -12.82
CA VAL A 46 2.16 -5.40 -14.21
C VAL A 46 0.65 -5.56 -14.40
N GLU A 47 0.11 -5.01 -15.50
CA GLU A 47 -1.33 -5.03 -15.83
C GLU A 47 -2.22 -4.48 -14.68
N ALA A 48 -1.65 -3.62 -13.83
CA ALA A 48 -2.38 -3.00 -12.74
C ALA A 48 -3.38 -1.92 -13.21
N PRO A 49 -3.10 -1.10 -14.26
CA PRO A 49 -4.03 -0.08 -14.74
C PRO A 49 -5.41 -0.63 -15.11
N GLU A 50 -5.46 -1.69 -15.92
CA GLU A 50 -6.71 -2.32 -16.38
C GLU A 50 -7.58 -2.86 -15.23
N LYS A 51 -6.94 -3.19 -14.09
CA LYS A 51 -7.61 -3.71 -12.89
C LYS A 51 -7.83 -2.68 -11.80
N THR A 52 -7.44 -1.43 -12.04
CA THR A 52 -7.60 -0.33 -11.09
C THR A 52 -9.06 0.03 -10.84
N PRO A 53 -9.95 0.11 -11.86
CA PRO A 53 -11.36 0.39 -11.61
C PRO A 53 -12.02 -0.67 -10.72
N GLU A 54 -11.72 -1.95 -10.97
CA GLU A 54 -12.20 -3.08 -10.17
C GLU A 54 -11.73 -2.97 -8.71
N LEU A 55 -10.44 -2.69 -8.51
CA LEU A 55 -9.87 -2.43 -7.18
C LEU A 55 -10.61 -1.31 -6.45
N LEU A 56 -10.69 -0.13 -7.07
CA LEU A 56 -11.26 1.05 -6.42
C LEU A 56 -12.76 0.89 -6.16
N ALA A 57 -13.48 0.19 -7.03
CA ALA A 57 -14.90 -0.10 -6.84
C ALA A 57 -15.18 -0.90 -5.56
N PHE A 58 -14.41 -1.96 -5.28
CA PHE A 58 -14.63 -2.72 -4.04
C PHE A 58 -14.06 -2.01 -2.82
N LEU A 59 -12.94 -1.30 -2.95
CA LEU A 59 -12.40 -0.54 -1.81
C LEU A 59 -13.38 0.56 -1.36
N ALA A 60 -14.12 1.15 -2.30
CA ALA A 60 -15.13 2.17 -2.05
C ALA A 60 -16.37 1.68 -1.30
N GLN A 61 -16.58 0.36 -1.18
CA GLN A 61 -17.64 -0.21 -0.35
C GLN A 61 -17.42 0.10 1.14
N GLU A 62 -16.18 0.41 1.53
CA GLU A 62 -15.81 0.80 2.89
C GLU A 62 -15.15 2.19 2.90
N PRO A 63 -15.92 3.29 2.83
CA PRO A 63 -15.39 4.64 2.62
C PRO A 63 -14.41 5.09 3.70
N GLU A 64 -14.57 4.64 4.95
CA GLU A 64 -13.65 5.00 6.03
C GLU A 64 -12.28 4.39 5.87
N LEU A 65 -12.24 3.13 5.43
CA LEU A 65 -11.00 2.41 5.19
C LEU A 65 -10.36 2.87 3.87
N LEU A 66 -11.16 3.19 2.84
CA LEU A 66 -10.68 3.77 1.59
C LEU A 66 -9.86 5.05 1.82
N ARG A 67 -10.29 5.94 2.73
CA ARG A 67 -9.55 7.19 3.04
C ARG A 67 -8.12 6.96 3.51
N ARG A 68 -7.83 5.78 4.07
CA ARG A 68 -6.49 5.39 4.52
C ARG A 68 -5.63 4.88 3.38
N VAL A 69 -6.20 4.49 2.23
CA VAL A 69 -5.46 3.88 1.12
C VAL A 69 -4.48 4.88 0.49
N LYS A 70 -3.22 4.48 0.41
CA LYS A 70 -2.14 5.19 -0.27
C LYS A 70 -1.68 4.50 -1.54
N ALA A 71 -1.71 3.16 -1.56
CA ALA A 71 -1.35 2.42 -2.75
C ALA A 71 -2.07 1.08 -2.90
N GLY A 72 -2.20 0.63 -4.15
CA GLY A 72 -2.52 -0.74 -4.53
C GLY A 72 -1.37 -1.35 -5.31
N ILE A 73 -0.94 -2.55 -4.93
CA ILE A 73 0.15 -3.28 -5.59
C ILE A 73 -0.40 -4.59 -6.12
N ARG A 74 -0.40 -4.75 -7.45
CA ARG A 74 -0.82 -5.99 -8.09
C ARG A 74 0.32 -7.00 -8.10
N ILE A 75 0.13 -8.11 -7.39
CA ILE A 75 1.12 -9.17 -7.22
C ILE A 75 0.78 -10.34 -8.15
N GLY A 76 1.74 -10.72 -8.99
CA GLY A 76 1.65 -11.88 -9.86
C GLY A 76 0.46 -11.86 -10.82
N LYS A 77 -0.05 -10.67 -11.16
CA LYS A 77 -1.23 -10.45 -12.02
C LYS A 77 -2.54 -11.02 -11.49
N ARG A 78 -2.67 -11.22 -10.16
CA ARG A 78 -3.87 -11.86 -9.59
C ARG A 78 -4.33 -11.29 -8.26
N ARG A 79 -3.40 -10.93 -7.38
CA ARG A 79 -3.72 -10.49 -6.02
C ARG A 79 -3.35 -9.04 -5.83
N TRP A 80 -4.04 -8.40 -4.91
CA TRP A 80 -3.73 -7.04 -4.49
C TRP A 80 -3.13 -7.05 -3.09
N ASN A 81 -2.06 -6.27 -2.91
CA ASN A 81 -1.74 -5.71 -1.61
C ASN A 81 -2.20 -4.26 -1.59
N VAL A 82 -2.74 -3.80 -0.48
CA VAL A 82 -3.16 -2.41 -0.28
C VAL A 82 -2.32 -1.81 0.84
N ILE A 83 -1.75 -0.63 0.60
CA ILE A 83 -0.96 0.10 1.58
C ILE A 83 -1.82 1.20 2.18
N LEU A 84 -1.89 1.23 3.51
CA LEU A 84 -2.65 2.20 4.29
C LEU A 84 -1.74 3.21 4.98
N ASP A 85 -2.27 4.43 5.15
CA ASP A 85 -1.77 5.56 5.93
C ASP A 85 -0.49 6.21 5.39
N ASP A 86 0.55 5.43 5.10
CA ASP A 86 1.86 5.90 4.65
C ASP A 86 2.50 4.90 3.67
N LEU A 87 3.24 5.39 2.67
CA LEU A 87 3.85 4.52 1.65
C LEU A 87 5.05 3.72 2.18
N ASP A 88 5.79 4.27 3.15
CA ASP A 88 7.05 3.69 3.64
C ASP A 88 6.85 2.94 4.97
N ASN A 89 5.97 3.45 5.84
CA ASN A 89 5.77 2.96 7.22
C ASN A 89 4.31 2.60 7.53
N GLY A 90 3.48 2.48 6.49
CA GLY A 90 2.07 2.15 6.58
C GLY A 90 1.79 0.70 6.92
N ILE A 91 0.50 0.35 6.87
CA ILE A 91 0.03 -1.02 7.07
C ILE A 91 -0.14 -1.66 5.69
N THR A 92 0.48 -2.82 5.49
CA THR A 92 0.25 -3.62 4.28
C THR A 92 -0.91 -4.59 4.52
N VAL A 93 -2.00 -4.45 3.78
CA VAL A 93 -3.10 -5.41 3.74
C VAL A 93 -2.92 -6.34 2.56
N ARG A 94 -2.84 -7.65 2.78
CA ARG A 94 -2.72 -8.65 1.72
C ARG A 94 -4.07 -9.28 1.46
N LEU A 95 -4.64 -9.00 0.28
CA LEU A 95 -5.96 -9.51 -0.10
C LEU A 95 -5.87 -10.92 -0.69
N PRO A 96 -6.93 -11.73 -0.54
CA PRO A 96 -7.05 -13.00 -1.25
C PRO A 96 -7.18 -12.76 -2.76
N GLU A 97 -7.01 -13.83 -3.53
CA GLU A 97 -7.30 -13.83 -4.96
C GLU A 97 -8.80 -13.91 -5.23
N SER A 98 -9.49 -14.75 -4.46
CA SER A 98 -10.95 -14.92 -4.53
C SER A 98 -11.64 -14.04 -3.49
N ASP A 99 -12.70 -13.36 -3.91
CA ASP A 99 -13.55 -12.51 -3.07
C ASP A 99 -12.80 -11.47 -2.18
N PRO A 100 -11.95 -10.62 -2.78
CA PRO A 100 -11.24 -9.58 -2.02
C PRO A 100 -12.18 -8.55 -1.39
N ALA A 101 -13.37 -8.34 -1.96
CA ALA A 101 -14.36 -7.38 -1.48
C ALA A 101 -14.91 -7.80 -0.10
N SER A 102 -15.29 -9.06 0.07
CA SER A 102 -15.79 -9.58 1.34
C SER A 102 -14.74 -9.49 2.46
N GLU A 103 -13.49 -9.87 2.17
CA GLU A 103 -12.39 -9.76 3.16
C GLU A 103 -12.03 -8.30 3.49
N TRP A 104 -12.15 -7.39 2.53
CA TRP A 104 -12.02 -5.96 2.79
C TRP A 104 -13.10 -5.45 3.75
N GLY A 105 -14.37 -5.83 3.54
CA GLY A 105 -15.47 -5.52 4.46
C GLY A 105 -15.27 -6.13 5.85
N ARG A 106 -14.76 -7.37 5.92
CA ARG A 106 -14.40 -8.02 7.19
C ARG A 106 -13.33 -7.22 7.94
N LEU A 107 -12.30 -6.75 7.25
CA LEU A 107 -11.27 -5.89 7.86
C LEU A 107 -11.87 -4.58 8.38
N ALA A 108 -12.72 -3.93 7.60
CA ALA A 108 -13.38 -2.69 8.02
C ALA A 108 -14.23 -2.90 9.27
N ARG A 109 -15.01 -3.99 9.32
CA ARG A 109 -15.80 -4.38 10.50
C ARG A 109 -14.93 -4.62 11.73
N LEU A 110 -13.83 -5.36 11.58
CA LEU A 110 -12.90 -5.62 12.68
C LEU A 110 -12.23 -4.32 13.17
N ASN A 111 -11.87 -3.44 12.25
CA ASN A 111 -11.32 -2.14 12.62
C ASN A 111 -12.35 -1.31 13.41
N LYS A 112 -13.58 -1.20 12.91
CA LYS A 112 -14.66 -0.43 13.55
C LYS A 112 -15.03 -0.95 14.94
N THR A 113 -14.98 -2.27 15.15
CA THR A 113 -15.41 -2.90 16.41
C THR A 113 -14.28 -3.09 17.42
N GLN A 114 -13.03 -3.24 16.97
CA GLN A 114 -11.89 -3.61 17.83
C GLN A 114 -10.67 -2.70 17.72
N GLY A 115 -10.72 -1.66 16.88
CA GLY A 115 -9.59 -0.75 16.62
C GLY A 115 -8.37 -1.48 16.07
N LEU A 116 -8.57 -2.51 15.24
CA LEU A 116 -7.49 -3.40 14.81
C LEU A 116 -6.31 -2.63 14.16
N LEU A 117 -6.62 -1.69 13.27
CA LEU A 117 -5.63 -0.91 12.52
C LEU A 117 -5.10 0.31 13.30
N ASP A 118 -5.57 0.52 14.53
CA ASP A 118 -5.10 1.58 15.42
C ASP A 118 -3.99 1.05 16.35
N ARG A 119 -3.70 -0.25 16.29
CA ARG A 119 -2.61 -0.92 17.01
C ARG A 119 -1.29 -0.76 16.27
N GLU A 120 -0.18 -1.02 16.96
CA GLU A 120 1.17 -1.01 16.37
C GLU A 120 1.43 -2.25 15.49
N ILE A 121 0.82 -2.26 14.31
CA ILE A 121 0.90 -3.37 13.35
C ILE A 121 1.51 -2.88 12.03
N SER A 122 2.21 -3.78 11.35
CA SER A 122 2.85 -3.52 10.06
C SER A 122 2.10 -4.17 8.89
N MET A 123 1.35 -5.24 9.17
CA MET A 123 0.69 -6.01 8.13
C MET A 123 -0.56 -6.72 8.66
N VAL A 124 -1.56 -6.82 7.79
CA VAL A 124 -2.72 -7.70 7.95
C VAL A 124 -2.80 -8.63 6.74
N ASP A 125 -2.85 -9.93 6.96
CA ASP A 125 -3.00 -10.94 5.92
C ASP A 125 -4.42 -11.52 5.94
N LEU A 126 -5.13 -11.34 4.84
CA LEU A 126 -6.50 -11.78 4.63
C LEU A 126 -6.60 -12.93 3.61
N ARG A 127 -5.46 -13.53 3.22
CA ARG A 127 -5.44 -14.57 2.18
C ARG A 127 -6.06 -15.90 2.61
N GLN A 128 -6.35 -16.05 3.89
CA GLN A 128 -7.02 -17.22 4.46
C GLN A 128 -8.40 -16.78 4.95
N PRO A 129 -9.51 -17.32 4.39
CA PRO A 129 -10.86 -16.85 4.72
C PRO A 129 -11.15 -16.97 6.23
N ASP A 130 -10.72 -18.09 6.84
CA ASP A 130 -11.01 -18.34 8.27
C ASP A 130 -9.98 -17.71 9.22
N LYS A 131 -8.91 -17.09 8.72
CA LYS A 131 -7.78 -16.65 9.53
C LYS A 131 -7.29 -15.27 9.13
N LEU A 132 -7.24 -14.37 10.11
CA LEU A 132 -6.59 -13.08 9.96
C LEU A 132 -5.25 -13.13 10.68
N ILE A 133 -4.16 -12.95 9.93
CA ILE A 133 -2.80 -12.92 10.49
C ILE A 133 -2.35 -11.47 10.58
N VAL A 134 -1.86 -11.07 11.76
CA VAL A 134 -1.34 -9.72 12.00
C VAL A 134 0.14 -9.80 12.29
N HIS A 135 0.94 -8.94 11.66
CA HIS A 135 2.33 -8.73 12.08
C HIS A 135 2.42 -7.42 12.85
N LEU A 136 3.08 -7.46 14.01
CA LEU A 136 3.37 -6.26 14.78
C LEU A 136 4.44 -5.42 14.08
N LYS A 137 4.52 -4.13 14.40
CA LYS A 137 5.70 -3.35 14.04
C LYS A 137 6.87 -3.83 14.89
N GLU A 138 7.98 -4.16 14.25
CA GLU A 138 9.23 -4.43 14.96
C GLU A 138 9.66 -3.15 15.70
N TYR A 139 9.72 -3.21 17.04
CA TYR A 139 10.24 -2.11 17.82
C TYR A 139 11.76 -2.02 17.59
N LYS A 140 12.21 -1.09 16.75
CA LYS A 140 13.64 -0.80 16.61
C LYS A 140 14.18 -0.25 17.93
N LYS A 141 14.74 -1.12 18.77
CA LYS A 141 15.60 -0.70 19.90
C LYS A 141 16.75 0.12 19.31
N SER A 142 16.72 1.43 19.50
CA SER A 142 17.83 2.32 19.15
C SER A 142 19.09 1.80 19.85
N LYS A 143 20.10 1.36 19.08
CA LYS A 143 21.40 0.98 19.62
C LYS A 143 21.96 2.18 20.39
N LYS A 144 22.12 2.07 21.72
CA LYS A 144 22.97 2.99 22.48
C LYS A 144 24.35 2.99 21.80
N LYS A 145 24.85 4.15 21.41
CA LYS A 145 26.25 4.29 20.97
C LYS A 145 27.13 3.84 22.14
N THR A 146 27.76 2.66 22.02
CA THR A 146 28.83 2.27 22.92
C THR A 146 29.99 3.22 22.65
N VAL A 147 30.31 4.07 23.63
CA VAL A 147 31.55 4.85 23.62
C VAL A 147 32.71 3.85 23.59
N PRO A 148 33.62 3.89 22.61
CA PRO A 148 34.78 3.00 22.62
C PRO A 148 35.64 3.28 23.85
N LYS A 149 36.00 2.23 24.59
CA LYS A 149 37.00 2.32 25.66
C LYS A 149 38.37 2.68 25.03
N PRO A 150 39.19 3.54 25.66
CA PRO A 150 40.54 3.80 25.18
C PRO A 150 41.37 2.51 25.22
N ASP A 151 42.15 2.26 24.17
CA ASP A 151 43.14 1.19 24.11
C ASP A 151 44.19 1.38 25.22
N LEU A 152 44.21 0.46 26.19
CA LEU A 152 45.36 0.20 27.03
C LEU A 152 45.99 -1.10 26.51
N ALA A 153 46.84 -0.96 25.50
CA ALA A 153 47.86 -1.95 25.20
C ALA A 153 49.12 -1.59 25.99
N LEU A 154 49.93 -2.60 26.24
CA LEU A 154 51.17 -2.62 27.02
C LEU A 154 50.94 -2.85 28.51
N GLU A 155 50.74 -4.12 28.88
CA GLU A 155 51.70 -4.85 29.71
C GLU A 155 51.70 -6.33 29.32
N GLU A 156 52.85 -6.98 29.56
CA GLU A 156 53.18 -8.41 29.38
C GLU A 156 53.56 -8.81 27.94
N SER A 157 54.79 -9.26 27.62
CA SER A 157 55.79 -9.97 28.43
C SER A 157 57.19 -9.86 27.82
N LEU A 158 58.19 -10.13 28.68
CA LEU A 158 59.53 -10.69 28.43
C LEU A 158 60.05 -10.82 26.99
#